data_AF-A0A679LBG7-F1
#
_entry.id   AF-A0A679LBG7-F1
#
_cell.length_a   1.000
_cell.length_b   1.000
_cell.length_c   1.000
_cell.angle_alpha   90.00
_cell.angle_beta   90.00
_cell.angle_gamma   90.00
#
_symmetry.space_group_name_H-M   'P 1'
#
loop_
_entity.id
_entity.type
_entity.pdbx_description
1 polymer ?
#
loop_
_entity_poly.entity_id
_entity_poly.type
_entity_poly.pdbx_seq_one_letter_code
_entity_poly.pdbx_strand_id
1 'polypeptide(L)'
;MVLGAVEVSAPAGVTAITAPDWQQGLSASVRAGLAQADREHADYAVLHVIDTPDVNAKVVARVLGRALVSRSGLAGRGRIPAHSARRRGC
;
A
#
# COMPACT_ATOMS: atom_id res chain seq x y z
N MET A 1 1.73 -8.97 -3.64
CA MET A 1 0.31 -8.61 -3.39
C MET A 1 -0.11 -9.28 -2.10
N VAL A 2 -0.63 -8.53 -1.12
CA VAL A 2 -1.12 -9.12 0.13
C VAL A 2 -2.63 -9.30 0.04
N LEU A 3 -3.08 -10.52 0.32
CA LEU A 3 -4.46 -10.97 0.35
C LEU A 3 -4.89 -11.22 1.80
N GLY A 4 -6.19 -11.30 2.06
CA GLY A 4 -6.71 -11.53 3.40
C GLY A 4 -8.11 -12.12 3.35
N ALA A 5 -9.13 -11.26 3.24
CA ALA A 5 -10.52 -11.68 3.22
C ALA A 5 -10.90 -12.57 2.03
N VAL A 6 -10.22 -12.40 0.90
CA VAL A 6 -10.43 -13.15 -0.33
C VAL A 6 -9.08 -13.45 -0.96
N GLU A 7 -8.91 -14.70 -1.41
CA GLU A 7 -7.79 -15.09 -2.26
C GLU A 7 -8.17 -14.93 -3.73
N VAL A 8 -7.30 -14.28 -4.49
CA VAL A 8 -7.44 -14.10 -5.94
C VAL A 8 -6.16 -14.53 -6.63
N SER A 9 -6.28 -15.00 -7.87
CA SER A 9 -5.11 -15.40 -8.66
C SER A 9 -4.22 -14.18 -8.91
N ALA A 10 -2.94 -14.32 -8.59
CA ALA A 10 -1.96 -13.27 -8.83
C ALA A 10 -1.65 -13.17 -10.33
N PRO A 11 -1.52 -11.95 -10.88
CA PRO A 11 -0.95 -11.76 -12.20
C PRO A 11 0.45 -12.38 -12.31
N ALA A 12 0.89 -12.71 -13.52
CA ALA A 12 2.23 -13.23 -13.76
C ALA A 12 3.29 -12.27 -13.19
N GLY A 13 4.29 -12.83 -12.50
CA GLY A 13 5.37 -12.06 -11.86
C GLY A 13 4.99 -11.41 -10.53
N VAL A 14 3.80 -11.66 -9.98
CA VAL A 14 3.37 -11.15 -8.67
C VAL A 14 3.38 -12.26 -7.63
N THR A 15 4.15 -12.10 -6.55
CA THR A 15 4.06 -12.96 -5.38
C THR A 15 2.79 -12.64 -4.57
N ALA A 16 1.88 -13.61 -4.41
CA ALA A 16 0.73 -13.50 -3.52
C ALA A 16 1.12 -13.93 -2.10
N ILE A 17 0.70 -13.14 -1.10
CA ILE A 17 0.93 -13.38 0.32
C ILE A 17 -0.40 -13.31 1.05
N THR A 18 -0.80 -14.37 1.74
CA THR A 18 -2.02 -14.36 2.56
C THR A 18 -1.70 -13.84 3.96
N ALA A 19 -2.40 -12.78 4.39
CA ALA A 19 -2.35 -12.25 5.75
C ALA A 19 -3.45 -12.94 6.59
N PRO A 20 -3.09 -13.91 7.45
CA PRO A 20 -4.08 -14.69 8.20
C PRO A 20 -4.86 -13.84 9.21
N ASP A 21 -4.23 -12.77 9.70
CA ASP A 21 -4.73 -11.87 10.74
C ASP A 21 -5.39 -10.60 10.18
N TRP A 22 -5.84 -10.60 8.92
CA TRP A 22 -6.36 -9.40 8.25
C TRP A 22 -7.53 -8.74 9.01
N GLN A 23 -8.30 -9.54 9.75
CA GLN A 23 -9.45 -9.12 10.56
C GLN A 23 -9.01 -8.19 11.71
N GLN A 24 -7.73 -8.22 12.10
CA GLN A 24 -7.14 -7.29 13.07
C GLN A 24 -6.89 -5.90 12.46
N GLY A 25 -7.19 -5.71 11.17
CA GLY A 25 -7.14 -4.44 10.45
C GLY A 25 -5.99 -4.36 9.44
N LEU A 26 -5.97 -3.26 8.67
CA LEU A 26 -5.01 -3.03 7.57
C LEU A 26 -3.55 -3.22 7.98
N SER A 27 -3.19 -2.83 9.20
CA SER A 27 -1.82 -2.95 9.71
C SER A 27 -1.34 -4.41 9.75
N ALA A 28 -2.23 -5.39 9.93
CA ALA A 28 -1.86 -6.81 9.86
C ALA A 28 -1.42 -7.22 8.46
N SER A 29 -2.15 -6.78 7.42
CA SER A 29 -1.76 -7.01 6.03
C SER A 29 -0.47 -6.29 5.66
N VAL A 30 -0.28 -5.06 6.13
CA VAL A 30 0.97 -4.30 5.90
C VAL A 30 2.17 -5.01 6.53
N ARG A 31 2.05 -5.49 7.78
CA ARG A 31 3.12 -6.26 8.43
C ARG A 31 3.46 -7.54 7.67
N ALA A 32 2.44 -8.28 7.21
CA ALA A 32 2.64 -9.50 6.44
C ALA A 32 3.41 -9.22 5.13
N GLY A 33 3.06 -8.13 4.42
CA GLY A 33 3.75 -7.70 3.21
C GLY A 33 5.20 -7.28 3.46
N LEU A 34 5.44 -6.47 4.51
CA LEU A 34 6.79 -6.03 4.86
C LEU A 34 7.68 -7.20 5.30
N ALA A 35 7.15 -8.17 6.04
CA ALA A 35 7.89 -9.38 6.41
C ALA A 35 8.29 -10.21 5.18
N GLN A 36 7.47 -10.23 4.12
CA GLN A 36 7.88 -10.85 2.85
C GLN A 36 8.98 -10.06 2.14
N ALA A 37 8.86 -8.73 2.07
CA ALA A 37 9.89 -7.89 1.47
C ALA A 37 11.25 -8.03 2.17
N ASP A 38 11.24 -8.13 3.51
CA ASP A 38 12.43 -8.39 4.31
C ASP A 38 13.07 -9.75 3.98
N ARG A 39 12.26 -10.81 3.82
CA ARG A 39 12.73 -12.13 3.36
C ARG A 39 13.32 -12.10 1.94
N GLU A 40 12.86 -11.18 1.10
CA GLU A 40 13.39 -10.95 -0.25
C GLU A 40 14.57 -9.97 -0.25
N HIS A 41 15.03 -9.53 0.93
CA HIS A 41 16.12 -8.57 1.11
C HIS A 41 15.90 -7.23 0.38
N ALA A 42 14.65 -6.75 0.35
CA ALA A 42 14.31 -5.48 -0.25
C ALA A 42 14.71 -4.30 0.65
N ASP A 43 15.55 -3.38 0.14
CA ASP A 43 15.94 -2.16 0.85
C ASP A 43 14.79 -1.14 0.99
N TYR A 44 13.84 -1.17 0.04
CA TYR A 44 12.72 -0.26 -0.03
C TYR A 44 11.43 -1.01 -0.36
N ALA A 45 10.33 -0.59 0.25
CA ALA A 45 9.00 -1.08 -0.06
C ALA A 45 8.08 0.06 -0.49
N VAL A 46 7.31 -0.16 -1.56
CA VAL A 46 6.22 0.73 -1.96
C VAL A 46 4.91 0.09 -1.57
N LEU A 47 4.12 0.79 -0.74
CA LEU A 47 2.77 0.37 -0.41
C LEU A 47 1.76 1.09 -1.31
N HIS A 48 0.97 0.30 -2.05
CA HIS A 48 -0.12 0.78 -2.89
C HIS A 48 -1.40 0.02 -2.55
N VAL A 49 -2.49 0.77 -2.32
CA VAL A 49 -3.82 0.22 -2.02
C VAL A 49 -4.61 0.06 -3.31
N ILE A 50 -5.24 -1.09 -3.49
CA ILE A 50 -5.96 -1.46 -4.71
C ILE A 50 -7.09 -0.48 -5.08
N ASP A 51 -7.73 0.14 -4.08
CA ASP A 51 -8.85 1.07 -4.26
C ASP A 51 -8.41 2.48 -4.69
N THR A 52 -7.22 2.61 -5.28
CA THR A 52 -6.71 3.88 -5.81
C THR A 52 -6.40 3.80 -7.30
N PRO A 53 -7.42 3.65 -8.17
CA PRO A 53 -7.23 3.36 -9.60
C PRO A 53 -6.47 4.46 -10.36
N ASP A 54 -6.48 5.71 -9.86
CA ASP A 54 -5.75 6.83 -10.47
C ASP A 54 -4.23 6.78 -10.22
N VAL A 55 -3.76 5.89 -9.34
CA VAL A 55 -2.33 5.76 -9.02
C VAL A 55 -1.67 4.83 -10.04
N ASN A 56 -1.05 5.44 -11.05
CA ASN A 56 -0.30 4.73 -12.08
C ASN A 56 1.22 4.77 -11.82
N ALA A 57 1.99 4.08 -12.68
CA ALA A 57 3.45 3.99 -12.60
C ALA A 57 4.15 5.36 -12.54
N LYS A 58 3.63 6.40 -13.20
CA LYS A 58 4.21 7.76 -13.15
C LYS A 58 4.09 8.36 -11.74
N VAL A 59 3.00 8.07 -11.04
CA VAL A 59 2.81 8.49 -9.64
C VAL A 59 3.80 7.76 -8.74
N VAL A 60 3.94 6.44 -8.91
CA VAL A 60 4.88 5.61 -8.14
C VAL A 60 6.32 6.09 -8.33
N ALA A 61 6.76 6.29 -9.58
CA ALA A 61 8.10 6.79 -9.89
C ALA A 61 8.39 8.14 -9.25
N ARG A 62 7.40 9.05 -9.24
CA ARG A 62 7.52 10.36 -8.57
C ARG A 62 7.66 10.23 -7.06
N VAL A 63 6.89 9.34 -6.43
CA VAL A 63 6.97 9.12 -4.98
C VAL A 63 8.32 8.50 -4.62
N LEU A 64 8.78 7.50 -5.37
CA LEU A 64 10.10 6.89 -5.19
C LEU A 64 11.23 7.91 -5.29
N GLY A 65 11.23 8.74 -6.34
CA GLY A 65 12.26 9.78 -6.50
C GLY A 65 12.33 10.74 -5.31
N ARG A 66 11.19 11.03 -4.66
CA ARG A 66 11.13 11.85 -3.44
C ARG A 66 11.57 11.10 -2.19
N ALA A 67 11.21 9.82 -2.08
CA ALA A 67 11.59 8.98 -0.95
C ALA A 67 13.12 8.83 -0.86
N LEU A 68 13.78 8.59 -2.00
CA LEU A 68 15.22 8.37 -2.08
C LEU A 68 16.07 9.61 -1.71
N VAL A 69 15.52 10.82 -1.86
CA VAL A 69 16.20 12.08 -1.49
C VAL A 69 15.74 12.64 -0.13
N SER A 70 14.75 12.00 0.50
CA SER A 70 14.26 12.41 1.81
C SER A 70 15.17 11.89 2.91
N ARG A 71 15.43 12.71 3.93
CA ARG A 71 16.19 12.27 5.12
C ARG A 71 15.53 11.11 5.87
N SER A 72 14.20 10.97 5.78
CA SER A 72 13.47 9.88 6.43
C SER A 72 13.33 8.63 5.55
N GLY A 73 13.72 8.69 4.27
CA GLY A 73 13.45 7.62 3.30
C GLY A 73 11.96 7.44 2.96
N LEU A 74 11.07 8.29 3.48
CA LEU A 74 9.62 8.18 3.28
C LEU A 74 9.10 9.31 2.41
N ALA A 75 8.21 8.95 1.47
CA ALA A 75 7.39 9.88 0.71
C ALA A 75 6.00 9.29 0.46
N GLY A 76 5.01 10.16 0.35
CA GLY A 76 3.64 9.77 0.04
C GLY A 76 3.03 10.69 -1.02
N ARG A 77 1.97 10.21 -1.67
CA ARG A 77 1.07 11.09 -2.42
C ARG A 77 0.28 11.94 -1.41
N GLY A 78 0.22 13.25 -1.64
CA GLY A 78 -0.58 14.15 -0.79
C GLY A 78 -2.06 13.75 -0.77
N ARG A 79 -2.76 14.08 0.32
CA ARG A 79 -4.21 13.86 0.43
C ARG A 79 -4.95 14.73 -0.58
N ILE A 80 -5.93 14.16 -1.27
CA ILE A 80 -7.01 14.96 -1.88
C ILE A 80 -7.92 15.41 -0.73
N PRO A 81 -8.41 16.67 -0.69
CA PRO A 81 -9.41 17.09 0.28
C PRO A 81 -10.56 16.09 0.27
N ALA A 82 -10.81 15.44 1.41
CA ALA A 82 -11.99 14.61 1.55
C ALA A 82 -13.21 15.54 1.46
N HIS A 83 -14.18 15.21 0.61
CA HIS A 83 -15.52 15.77 0.76
C HIS A 83 -16.02 15.31 2.13
N SER A 84 -15.94 16.16 3.14
CA SER A 84 -16.66 15.94 4.37
C SER A 84 -18.14 16.05 4.02
N ALA A 85 -18.84 14.93 3.93
CA ALA A 85 -20.29 14.93 3.97
C ALA A 85 -20.70 15.62 5.26
N ARG A 86 -21.13 16.88 5.12
CA ARG A 86 -21.64 17.72 6.19
C ARG A 86 -22.82 16.94 6.79
N ARG A 87 -22.63 16.34 7.97
CA ARG A 87 -23.75 15.83 8.77
C ARG A 87 -24.62 17.04 9.06
N ARG A 88 -25.70 17.22 8.29
CA ARG A 88 -26.81 18.09 8.68
C ARG A 88 -27.49 17.39 9.83
N GLY A 89 -27.40 18.01 11.01
CA GLY A 89 -28.21 17.61 12.15
C GLY A 89 -29.69 17.88 11.87
N CYS A 90 -30.52 16.94 12.30
CA CYS A 90 -31.71 17.13 13.12
C CYS A 90 -32.13 15.75 13.61
#